data_AF-A0A7S1TJN0-F1
#
_entry.id   AF-A0A7S1TJN0-F1
#
_cell.length_a   1.000
_cell.length_b   1.000
_cell.length_c   1.000
_cell.angle_alpha   90.00
_cell.angle_beta   90.00
_cell.angle_gamma   90.00
#
_symmetry.space_group_name_H-M   'P 1'
#
loop_
_entity.id
_entity.type
_entity.pdbx_description
1 polymer ?
#
loop_
_entity_poly.entity_id
_entity_poly.type
_entity_poly.pdbx_seq_one_letter_code
_entity_poly.pdbx_strand_id
1 'polypeptide(L)'
;TAEGEYSARLDNDARGTRDEAKVDAEAMEELLTNAPVVTRAVFELVATLCLDAGQMTHGLQLLRQLVLERGADDRDRALLLLLQYAICDDPVLRGPAVRMVAESLYSRAFLVDSIEAFAAGGMQHALTLIAKF
;
A
#
# COMPACT_ATOMS: atom_id res chain seq x y z
N THR A 1 -21.95 -16.77 -6.35
CA THR A 1 -21.54 -16.37 -4.99
C THR A 1 -21.20 -14.90 -5.03
N ALA A 2 -21.43 -14.15 -3.95
CA ALA A 2 -21.16 -12.71 -3.91
C ALA A 2 -19.73 -12.36 -4.39
N GLU A 3 -18.75 -13.21 -4.12
CA GLU A 3 -17.36 -13.09 -4.58
C GLU A 3 -17.19 -12.99 -6.11
N GLY A 4 -18.01 -13.71 -6.89
CA GLY A 4 -17.93 -13.69 -8.35
C GLY A 4 -18.44 -12.39 -8.97
N GLU A 5 -19.43 -11.76 -8.34
CA GLU A 5 -20.01 -10.49 -8.81
C GLU A 5 -19.07 -9.31 -8.53
N TYR A 6 -18.34 -9.33 -7.41
CA TYR A 6 -17.35 -8.30 -7.08
C TYR A 6 -16.12 -8.37 -7.99
N SER A 7 -15.60 -9.57 -8.26
CA SER A 7 -14.47 -9.74 -9.19
C SER A 7 -14.84 -9.31 -10.61
N ALA A 8 -16.06 -9.61 -11.07
CA ALA A 8 -16.52 -9.24 -12.39
C ALA A 8 -16.72 -7.72 -12.55
N ARG A 9 -17.08 -7.00 -11.47
CA ARG A 9 -17.16 -5.53 -11.47
C ARG A 9 -15.77 -4.90 -11.59
N LEU A 10 -14.78 -5.38 -10.84
CA LEU A 10 -13.40 -4.90 -10.93
C LEU A 10 -12.82 -5.08 -12.34
N ASP A 11 -13.07 -6.21 -12.98
CA ASP A 11 -12.58 -6.48 -14.34
C ASP A 11 -13.33 -5.66 -15.41
N ASN A 12 -14.62 -5.39 -15.23
CA ASN A 12 -15.38 -4.54 -16.14
C ASN A 12 -14.99 -3.06 -16.01
N ASP A 13 -14.80 -2.56 -14.80
CA ASP A 13 -14.36 -1.19 -14.56
C ASP A 13 -12.91 -0.98 -15.04
N ALA A 14 -12.04 -1.98 -14.90
CA ALA A 14 -10.68 -1.94 -15.46
C ALA A 14 -10.64 -1.98 -17.00
N ARG A 15 -11.64 -2.60 -17.65
CA ARG A 15 -11.70 -2.70 -19.13
C ARG A 15 -12.48 -1.58 -19.80
N GLY A 16 -13.49 -1.01 -19.13
CA GLY A 16 -14.34 0.06 -19.67
C GLY A 16 -13.73 1.47 -19.62
N THR A 17 -12.63 1.66 -18.89
CA THR A 17 -12.09 2.98 -18.53
C THR A 17 -10.99 3.50 -19.46
N ARG A 18 -10.62 2.77 -20.52
CA ARG A 18 -9.56 3.19 -21.46
C ARG A 18 -9.89 4.42 -22.33
N ASP A 19 -11.14 4.87 -22.36
CA ASP A 19 -11.63 5.81 -23.39
C ASP A 19 -12.18 7.16 -22.87
N GLU A 20 -11.76 7.65 -21.68
CA GLU A 20 -11.93 9.04 -21.11
C GLU A 20 -12.36 9.07 -19.63
N ALA A 21 -12.29 7.95 -18.91
CA ALA A 21 -12.73 7.92 -17.52
C ALA A 21 -11.71 8.56 -16.57
N LYS A 22 -12.02 9.75 -16.08
CA LYS A 22 -11.52 10.25 -14.80
C LYS A 22 -11.93 9.21 -13.76
N VAL A 23 -11.02 8.31 -13.40
CA VAL A 23 -11.28 7.28 -12.39
C VAL A 23 -11.74 8.00 -11.13
N ASP A 24 -12.93 7.65 -10.64
CA ASP A 24 -13.42 8.19 -9.38
C ASP A 24 -12.54 7.63 -8.27
N ALA A 25 -11.67 8.50 -7.78
CA ALA A 25 -10.66 8.22 -6.77
C ALA A 25 -11.26 7.60 -5.51
N GLU A 26 -12.39 8.13 -5.06
CA GLU A 26 -13.07 7.68 -3.84
C GLU A 26 -13.69 6.30 -4.05
N ALA A 27 -14.31 6.06 -5.21
CA ALA A 27 -14.88 4.76 -5.53
C ALA A 27 -13.80 3.68 -5.66
N MET A 28 -12.64 4.02 -6.24
CA MET A 28 -11.50 3.11 -6.37
C MET A 28 -10.88 2.80 -5.01
N GLU A 29 -10.72 3.80 -4.16
CA GLU A 29 -10.27 3.65 -2.77
C GLU A 29 -11.22 2.73 -1.99
N GLU A 30 -12.53 2.98 -2.03
CA GLU A 30 -13.52 2.14 -1.33
C GLU A 30 -13.50 0.68 -1.83
N LEU A 31 -13.37 0.48 -3.14
CA LEU A 31 -13.21 -0.85 -3.73
C LEU A 31 -11.91 -1.53 -3.28
N LEU A 32 -10.81 -0.77 -3.24
CA LEU A 32 -9.49 -1.25 -2.87
C LEU A 32 -9.32 -1.52 -1.38
N THR A 33 -10.15 -0.97 -0.52
CA THR A 33 -10.18 -1.32 0.91
C THR A 33 -11.11 -2.51 1.18
N ASN A 34 -12.26 -2.58 0.50
CA ASN A 34 -13.28 -3.57 0.80
C ASN A 34 -13.16 -4.89 0.01
N ALA A 35 -12.43 -4.93 -1.11
CA ALA A 35 -12.27 -6.15 -1.89
C ALA A 35 -11.55 -7.25 -1.07
N PRO A 36 -11.91 -8.53 -1.14
CA PRO A 36 -11.18 -9.58 -0.42
C PRO A 36 -9.79 -9.85 -1.01
N VAL A 37 -9.62 -9.63 -2.32
CA VAL A 37 -8.36 -9.83 -3.05
C VAL A 37 -8.22 -8.73 -4.10
N VAL A 38 -7.03 -8.16 -4.23
CA VAL A 38 -6.73 -7.18 -5.29
C VAL A 38 -6.15 -7.91 -6.49
N THR A 39 -6.87 -7.91 -7.62
CA THR A 39 -6.41 -8.62 -8.80
C THR A 39 -5.22 -7.90 -9.44
N ARG A 40 -4.46 -8.65 -10.25
CA ARG A 40 -3.34 -8.09 -11.03
C ARG A 40 -3.76 -6.91 -11.91
N ALA A 41 -4.95 -6.96 -12.51
CA ALA A 41 -5.44 -5.90 -13.39
C ALA A 41 -5.59 -4.57 -12.64
N VAL A 42 -5.97 -4.62 -11.36
CA VAL A 42 -6.08 -3.43 -10.52
C VAL A 42 -4.71 -2.83 -10.23
N PHE A 43 -3.70 -3.65 -9.94
CA PHE A 43 -2.33 -3.16 -9.80
C PHE A 43 -1.80 -2.52 -11.09
N GLU A 44 -2.14 -3.07 -12.26
CA GLU A 44 -1.79 -2.49 -13.56
C GLU A 44 -2.50 -1.15 -13.81
N LEU A 45 -3.76 -1.02 -13.38
CA LEU A 45 -4.50 0.23 -13.42
C LEU A 45 -3.87 1.28 -12.49
N VAL A 46 -3.59 0.93 -11.24
CA VAL A 46 -2.94 1.83 -10.27
C VAL A 46 -1.55 2.25 -10.77
N ALA A 47 -0.79 1.34 -11.37
CA ALA A 47 0.50 1.66 -11.99
C ALA A 47 0.33 2.66 -13.15
N THR A 48 -0.72 2.51 -13.96
CA THR A 48 -1.03 3.46 -15.03
C THR A 48 -1.33 4.86 -14.47
N LEU A 49 -2.07 4.94 -13.37
CA LEU A 49 -2.33 6.22 -12.67
C LEU A 49 -1.05 6.86 -12.12
N CYS A 50 -0.10 6.06 -11.61
CA CYS A 50 1.18 6.56 -11.12
C CYS A 50 2.03 7.21 -12.23
N LEU A 51 1.88 6.75 -13.47
CA LEU A 51 2.64 7.25 -14.62
C LEU A 51 1.95 8.42 -15.33
N ASP A 52 0.67 8.68 -15.05
CA ASP A 52 -0.06 9.83 -15.57
C ASP A 52 0.21 11.05 -14.69
N ALA A 53 0.81 12.10 -15.24
CA ALA A 53 1.13 13.33 -14.52
C ALA A 53 -0.10 13.99 -13.85
N GLY A 54 -1.30 13.82 -14.41
CA GLY A 54 -2.54 14.35 -13.83
C GLY A 54 -3.09 13.52 -12.65
N GLN A 55 -2.68 12.26 -12.55
CA GLN A 55 -3.20 11.29 -11.56
C GLN A 55 -2.11 10.67 -10.68
N MET A 56 -0.83 11.02 -10.89
CA MET A 56 0.33 10.41 -10.25
C MET A 56 0.19 10.39 -8.73
N THR A 57 -0.14 11.52 -8.12
CA THR A 57 -0.33 11.63 -6.68
C THR A 57 -1.40 10.67 -6.18
N HIS A 58 -2.49 10.52 -6.94
CA HIS A 58 -3.58 9.64 -6.59
C HIS A 58 -3.17 8.17 -6.70
N GLY A 59 -2.51 7.77 -7.80
CA GLY A 59 -1.96 6.43 -7.94
C GLY A 59 -1.00 6.05 -6.79
N LEU A 60 -0.13 6.98 -6.38
CA LEU A 60 0.78 6.78 -5.25
C LEU A 60 0.04 6.67 -3.91
N GLN A 61 -1.04 7.43 -3.71
CA GLN A 61 -1.88 7.33 -2.51
C GLN A 61 -2.57 5.98 -2.42
N LEU A 62 -3.13 5.48 -3.53
CA LEU A 62 -3.73 4.15 -3.57
C LEU A 62 -2.70 3.06 -3.25
N LEU A 63 -1.47 3.15 -3.79
CA LEU A 63 -0.40 2.21 -3.42
C LEU A 63 -0.06 2.28 -1.93
N ARG A 64 0.05 3.48 -1.36
CA ARG A 64 0.31 3.64 0.08
C ARG A 64 -0.80 3.02 0.91
N GLN A 65 -2.05 3.21 0.52
CA GLN A 65 -3.18 2.62 1.23
C GLN A 65 -3.15 1.10 1.16
N LEU A 66 -2.86 0.53 0.00
CA LEU A 66 -2.65 -0.92 -0.15
C LEU A 66 -1.52 -1.42 0.76
N VAL A 67 -0.44 -0.66 0.93
CA VAL A 67 0.65 -1.04 1.85
C VAL A 67 0.22 -1.01 3.32
N LEU A 68 -0.65 -0.06 3.71
CA LEU A 68 -1.04 0.15 5.09
C LEU A 68 -2.23 -0.71 5.53
N GLU A 69 -3.19 -0.93 4.65
CA GLU A 69 -4.48 -1.55 4.98
C GLU A 69 -4.54 -3.03 4.58
N ARG A 70 -3.70 -3.48 3.64
CA ARG A 70 -3.66 -4.89 3.23
C ARG A 70 -2.56 -5.67 3.94
N GLY A 71 -2.77 -6.97 4.06
CA GLY A 71 -1.79 -7.93 4.57
C GLY A 71 -1.22 -8.80 3.45
N ALA A 72 -0.18 -9.57 3.78
CA ALA A 72 0.41 -10.60 2.91
C ALA A 72 0.81 -10.08 1.50
N ASP A 73 0.48 -10.84 0.46
CA ASP A 73 0.99 -10.66 -0.91
C ASP A 73 0.60 -9.31 -1.53
N ASP A 74 -0.60 -8.80 -1.25
CA ASP A 74 -1.08 -7.53 -1.80
C ASP A 74 -0.26 -6.34 -1.28
N ARG A 75 0.08 -6.37 0.03
CA ARG A 75 0.97 -5.38 0.65
C ARG A 75 2.36 -5.42 0.03
N ASP A 76 2.94 -6.61 -0.09
CA ASP A 76 4.30 -6.77 -0.61
C ASP A 76 4.39 -6.30 -2.06
N ARG A 77 3.36 -6.59 -2.86
CA ARG A 77 3.28 -6.16 -4.24
C ARG A 77 3.13 -4.63 -4.37
N ALA A 78 2.28 -4.02 -3.54
CA ALA A 78 2.13 -2.57 -3.51
C ALA A 78 3.43 -1.88 -3.06
N LEU A 79 4.10 -2.42 -2.04
CA LEU A 79 5.37 -1.91 -1.55
C LEU A 79 6.48 -2.03 -2.59
N LEU A 80 6.54 -3.16 -3.31
CA LEU A 80 7.53 -3.37 -4.37
C LEU A 80 7.36 -2.33 -5.49
N LEU A 81 6.13 -2.03 -5.91
CA LEU A 81 5.86 -0.98 -6.90
C LEU A 81 6.30 0.40 -6.40
N LEU A 82 5.97 0.75 -5.15
CA LEU A 82 6.41 2.00 -4.53
C LEU A 82 7.93 2.12 -4.48
N LEU A 83 8.64 1.04 -4.16
CA LEU A 83 10.10 1.00 -4.15
C LEU A 83 10.69 1.16 -5.55
N GLN A 84 10.08 0.54 -6.57
CA GLN A 84 10.49 0.73 -7.97
C GLN A 84 10.38 2.21 -8.39
N TYR A 85 9.30 2.89 -8.02
CA TYR A 85 9.15 4.33 -8.28
C TYR A 85 10.13 5.18 -7.44
N ALA A 86 10.45 4.77 -6.22
CA ALA A 86 11.42 5.46 -5.37
C ALA A 86 12.86 5.41 -5.91
N ILE A 87 13.17 4.49 -6.83
CA ILE A 87 14.49 4.38 -7.48
C ILE A 87 14.48 4.74 -8.97
N CYS A 88 13.35 5.22 -9.50
CA CYS A 88 13.26 5.57 -10.91
C CYS A 88 14.05 6.84 -11.25
N ASP A 89 14.40 7.00 -12.53
CA ASP A 89 15.19 8.16 -12.99
C ASP A 89 14.36 9.45 -13.05
N ASP A 90 13.03 9.35 -13.14
CA ASP A 90 12.14 10.50 -13.18
C ASP A 90 12.04 11.16 -11.79
N PRO A 91 12.62 12.36 -11.59
CA PRO A 91 12.60 13.02 -10.30
C PRO A 91 11.19 13.44 -9.86
N VAL A 92 10.25 13.65 -10.80
CA VAL A 92 8.88 14.07 -10.53
C VAL A 92 8.11 12.96 -9.82
N LEU A 93 8.31 11.71 -10.25
CA LEU A 93 7.73 10.53 -9.64
C LEU A 93 8.53 10.05 -8.42
N ARG A 94 9.86 10.07 -8.53
CA ARG A 94 10.78 9.57 -7.49
C ARG A 94 10.60 10.27 -6.15
N GLY A 95 10.57 11.61 -6.14
CA GLY A 95 10.49 12.38 -4.90
C GLY A 95 9.25 12.03 -4.05
N PRO A 96 8.04 12.10 -4.62
CA PRO A 96 6.82 11.65 -3.97
C PRO A 96 6.85 10.17 -3.56
N ALA A 97 7.34 9.27 -4.41
CA ALA A 97 7.42 7.85 -4.08
C ALA A 97 8.34 7.56 -2.88
N VAL A 98 9.53 8.19 -2.82
CA VAL A 98 10.44 8.09 -1.66
C VAL A 98 9.74 8.54 -0.38
N ARG A 99 9.00 9.65 -0.43
CA ARG A 99 8.23 10.15 0.72
C ARG A 99 7.17 9.13 1.17
N MET A 100 6.39 8.60 0.23
CA MET A 100 5.36 7.60 0.52
C MET A 100 5.95 6.33 1.14
N VAL A 101 7.09 5.84 0.62
CA VAL A 101 7.81 4.71 1.19
C VAL A 101 8.25 5.00 2.63
N ALA A 102 8.85 6.16 2.88
CA ALA A 102 9.27 6.55 4.22
C ALA A 102 8.08 6.60 5.19
N GLU A 103 6.98 7.22 4.79
CA GLU A 103 5.77 7.30 5.62
C GLU A 103 5.11 5.94 5.86
N SER A 104 5.23 5.01 4.91
CA SER A 104 4.60 3.68 4.99
C SER A 104 5.43 2.68 5.79
N LEU A 105 6.75 2.69 5.63
CA LEU A 105 7.67 1.80 6.35
C LEU A 105 7.88 2.24 7.81
N TYR A 106 7.84 3.55 8.07
CA TYR A 106 7.90 4.10 9.42
C TYR A 106 6.52 4.44 9.96
N SER A 107 5.49 3.70 9.53
CA SER A 107 4.14 3.93 10.05
C SER A 107 4.10 3.73 11.56
N ARG A 108 3.26 4.51 12.22
CA ARG A 108 3.16 4.58 13.69
C ARG A 108 2.95 3.21 14.33
N ALA A 109 2.27 2.28 13.65
CA ALA A 109 2.04 0.91 14.13
C ALA A 109 3.34 0.08 14.18
N PHE A 110 4.18 0.14 13.14
CA PHE A 110 5.46 -0.57 13.12
C PHE A 110 6.44 -0.01 14.18
N LEU A 111 6.35 1.30 14.41
CA LEU A 111 7.11 1.99 15.45
C LEU A 111 6.63 1.62 16.86
N VAL A 112 5.31 1.50 17.07
CA VAL A 112 4.72 1.05 18.33
C VAL A 112 5.08 -0.41 18.62
N ASP A 113 4.92 -1.32 17.66
CA ASP A 113 5.28 -2.74 17.83
C ASP A 113 6.79 -2.89 18.15
N SER A 114 7.64 -2.10 17.50
CA SER A 114 9.09 -2.10 17.79
C SER A 114 9.41 -1.54 19.19
N ILE A 115 8.70 -0.50 19.64
CA ILE A 115 8.86 0.07 20.99
C ILE A 115 8.38 -0.93 22.04
N GLU A 116 7.24 -1.57 21.84
CA GLU A 116 6.69 -2.57 22.76
C GLU A 116 7.59 -3.79 22.87
N ALA A 117 8.09 -4.30 21.73
CA ALA A 117 9.06 -5.39 21.72
C ALA A 117 10.36 -5.03 22.45
N PHE A 118 10.87 -3.81 22.25
CA PHE A 118 12.05 -3.32 22.96
C PHE A 118 11.80 -3.20 24.48
N ALA A 119 10.66 -2.64 24.89
CA ALA A 119 10.30 -2.49 26.29
C ALA A 119 10.09 -3.85 26.99
N ALA A 120 9.42 -4.80 26.32
CA ALA A 120 9.25 -6.16 26.81
C ALA A 120 10.59 -6.88 27.01
N GLY A 121 11.49 -6.79 26.02
CA GLY A 121 12.83 -7.37 26.10
C GLY A 121 13.68 -6.77 27.23
N GLY A 122 13.62 -5.44 27.42
CA GLY A 122 14.30 -4.75 28.51
C GLY A 122 13.82 -5.19 29.89
N MET A 123 12.50 -5.36 30.08
CA MET A 123 11.93 -5.84 31.35
C MET A 123 12.32 -7.29 31.65
N GLN A 124 12.30 -8.17 30.66
CA GLN A 124 12.74 -9.56 30.82
C GLN A 124 14.22 -9.66 31.18
N HIS A 125 15.06 -8.81 30.58
CA HIS A 125 16.48 -8.73 30.94
C HIS A 125 16.68 -8.28 32.38
N ALA A 126 15.96 -7.24 32.82
CA ALA A 126 16.02 -6.75 34.20
C ALA A 126 15.57 -7.80 35.23
N LEU A 127 14.48 -8.53 34.95
CA LEU A 127 14.02 -9.64 35.78
C LEU A 127 15.08 -10.75 35.89
N THR A 128 15.77 -11.06 34.78
CA THR A 128 16.84 -12.06 34.76
C THR A 128 18.05 -11.64 35.59
N LEU A 129 18.37 -10.34 35.62
CA LEU A 129 19.45 -9.80 36.45
C LEU A 129 19.08 -9.85 37.94
N ILE A 130 17.85 -9.49 38.30
CA ILE A 130 17.37 -9.52 39.68
C ILE A 130 17.33 -10.97 40.21
N ALA A 131 16.90 -11.94 39.40
CA ALA A 131 16.85 -13.35 39.79
C ALA A 131 18.23 -14.00 40.04
N LYS A 132 19.34 -13.33 39.70
CA LYS A 132 20.71 -13.78 39.95
C LYS A 132 21.30 -13.25 41.26
N PHE A 133 20.59 -12.38 41.96
CA PHE A 133 20.92 -11.88 43.30
C PHE A 133 19.98 -12.50 44.34
#